data_AF-A0A951EJK5-F1
#
_entry.id   AF-A0A951EJK5-F1
#
_cell.length_a   1.000
_cell.length_b   1.000
_cell.length_c   1.000
_cell.angle_alpha   90.00
_cell.angle_beta   90.00
_cell.angle_gamma   90.00
#
_symmetry.space_group_name_H-M   'P 1'
#
loop_
_entity.id
_entity.type
_entity.pdbx_description
1 polymer ?
#
loop_
_entity_poly.entity_id
_entity_poly.type
_entity_poly.pdbx_seq_one_letter_code
_entity_poly.pdbx_strand_id
1 'polypeptide(L)'
;MSGSDARAPQVHMLRIVRGEPSDEDLAALIAALAALANAAAAEPPAQRSAWADPTYQLRPFLHPGPDAWRNSALPHSGAGSGH
;
A
#
# COMPACT_ATOMS: atom_id res chain seq x y z
N MET A 1 -21.96 23.98 0.86
CA MET A 1 -21.52 22.63 1.28
C MET A 1 -22.04 21.63 0.26
N SER A 2 -21.20 21.21 -0.69
CA SER A 2 -21.58 20.16 -1.66
C SER A 2 -21.41 18.80 -1.00
N GLY A 3 -22.42 17.95 -1.16
CA GLY A 3 -22.54 16.65 -0.54
C GLY A 3 -21.39 15.73 -0.87
N SER A 4 -20.94 14.99 0.15
CA SER A 4 -20.03 13.88 0.05
C SER A 4 -20.45 12.95 -1.08
N ASP A 5 -19.54 12.74 -2.03
CA ASP A 5 -19.63 11.74 -3.09
C ASP A 5 -20.02 10.40 -2.44
N ALA A 6 -21.26 9.98 -2.64
CA ALA A 6 -21.71 8.64 -2.29
C ALA A 6 -20.98 7.70 -3.24
N ARG A 7 -19.75 7.33 -2.87
CA ARG A 7 -18.85 6.57 -3.73
C ARG A 7 -19.53 5.26 -4.10
N ALA A 8 -20.01 5.18 -5.34
CA ALA A 8 -20.60 3.97 -5.89
C ALA A 8 -19.64 2.79 -5.61
N PRO A 9 -20.14 1.57 -5.35
CA PRO A 9 -19.30 0.43 -5.08
C PRO A 9 -18.31 0.25 -6.23
N GLN A 10 -17.05 0.59 -5.96
CA GLN A 10 -15.99 0.45 -6.93
C GLN A 10 -15.65 -1.02 -6.95
N VAL A 11 -15.93 -1.69 -8.06
CA VAL A 11 -15.45 -3.05 -8.26
C VAL A 11 -13.93 -2.97 -8.38
N HIS A 12 -13.24 -3.33 -7.30
CA HIS A 12 -11.78 -3.41 -7.30
C HIS A 12 -11.39 -4.70 -8.01
N MET A 13 -10.76 -4.58 -9.17
CA MET A 13 -10.37 -5.72 -10.00
C MET A 13 -8.89 -6.06 -9.77
N LEU A 14 -8.60 -7.29 -9.37
CA LEU A 14 -7.24 -7.81 -9.31
C LEU A 14 -6.83 -8.29 -10.71
N ARG A 15 -5.66 -7.87 -11.19
CA ARG A 15 -5.11 -8.28 -12.50
C ARG A 15 -3.68 -8.74 -12.36
N ILE A 16 -3.39 -9.93 -12.89
CA ILE A 16 -2.02 -10.41 -13.10
C ILE A 16 -1.45 -9.69 -14.32
N VAL A 17 -0.41 -8.89 -14.12
CA VAL A 17 0.23 -8.11 -15.20
C VAL A 17 1.37 -8.89 -15.85
N ARG A 18 1.93 -9.89 -15.14
CA ARG A 18 3.06 -10.70 -15.58
C ARG A 18 3.08 -12.05 -14.86
N GLY A 19 3.51 -13.10 -15.56
CA GLY A 19 3.62 -14.47 -15.04
C GLY A 19 2.37 -15.30 -15.33
N GLU A 20 2.49 -16.62 -15.21
CA GLU A 20 1.40 -17.58 -15.38
C GLU A 20 1.29 -18.39 -14.07
N PRO A 21 0.55 -17.89 -13.07
CA PRO A 21 0.41 -18.60 -11.80
C PRO A 21 -0.39 -19.89 -11.99
N SER A 22 -0.05 -20.90 -11.20
CA SER A 22 -0.86 -22.10 -11.09
C SER A 22 -2.20 -21.82 -10.38
N ASP A 23 -3.15 -22.75 -10.51
CA ASP A 23 -4.43 -22.67 -9.79
C ASP A 23 -4.21 -22.66 -8.27
N GLU A 24 -3.21 -23.40 -7.79
CA GLU A 24 -2.84 -23.43 -6.37
C GLU A 24 -2.30 -22.06 -5.89
N ASP A 25 -1.44 -21.41 -6.68
CA ASP A 25 -0.90 -20.09 -6.34
C ASP A 25 -2.02 -19.04 -6.28
N LEU A 26 -2.95 -19.10 -7.22
CA LEU A 26 -4.10 -18.20 -7.28
C LEU A 26 -5.05 -18.42 -6.09
N ALA A 27 -5.30 -19.68 -5.75
CA ALA A 27 -6.08 -20.04 -4.56
C ALA A 27 -5.42 -19.54 -3.27
N ALA A 28 -4.10 -19.71 -3.13
CA ALA A 28 -3.34 -19.25 -1.96
C ALA A 28 -3.41 -17.73 -1.81
N LEU A 29 -3.28 -16.98 -2.91
CA LEU A 29 -3.41 -15.53 -2.91
C LEU A 29 -4.81 -15.08 -2.46
N ILE A 30 -5.86 -15.68 -3.02
CA ILE A 30 -7.25 -15.35 -2.65
C ILE A 30 -7.50 -15.68 -1.17
N ALA A 31 -7.05 -16.84 -0.70
CA ALA A 31 -7.20 -17.25 0.69
C ALA A 31 -6.52 -16.28 1.66
N ALA A 32 -5.30 -15.82 1.34
CA ALA A 32 -4.59 -14.84 2.14
C ALA A 32 -5.34 -13.49 2.20
N LEU A 33 -5.87 -13.01 1.07
CA LEU A 33 -6.66 -11.78 1.03
C LEU A 33 -7.96 -11.89 1.83
N ALA A 34 -8.66 -13.02 1.74
CA ALA A 34 -9.88 -13.26 2.51
C ALA A 34 -9.59 -13.35 4.02
N ALA A 35 -8.49 -13.99 4.41
CA ALA A 35 -8.04 -14.03 5.81
C ALA A 35 -7.74 -12.62 6.35
N LEU A 36 -7.04 -11.80 5.57
CA LEU A 36 -6.73 -10.42 5.95
C LEU A 36 -8.01 -9.56 6.08
N ALA A 37 -8.96 -9.70 5.17
CA ALA A 37 -10.23 -8.99 5.23
C ALA A 37 -11.05 -9.35 6.49
N ASN A 38 -11.03 -10.63 6.89
CA ASN A 38 -11.70 -11.08 8.11
C ASN A 38 -10.96 -10.63 9.39
N ALA A 39 -9.64 -10.49 9.35
CA ALA A 39 -8.85 -10.01 10.48
C ALA A 39 -9.11 -8.52 10.82
N ALA A 40 -9.64 -7.73 9.88
CA ALA A 40 -9.95 -6.31 10.06
C ALA A 40 -11.17 -6.04 10.96
N ALA A 41 -11.83 -7.06 11.51
CA ALA A 41 -13.02 -6.92 12.35
C ALA A 41 -12.77 -6.22 13.71
N ALA A 42 -11.52 -6.09 14.15
CA ALA A 42 -11.14 -5.21 15.25
C ALA A 42 -10.39 -4.03 14.64
N GLU A 43 -11.01 -2.84 14.62
CA GLU A 43 -10.44 -1.66 13.97
C GLU A 43 -9.52 -0.91 14.96
N PRO A 44 -8.19 -1.07 14.91
CA PRO A 44 -7.28 -0.10 15.50
C PRO A 44 -7.49 1.26 14.85
N PRO A 45 -7.17 2.38 15.52
CA PRO A 45 -7.31 3.71 14.94
C PRO A 45 -6.63 3.74 13.57
N ALA A 46 -7.32 4.30 12.56
CA ALA A 46 -6.85 4.37 11.19
C ALA A 46 -5.45 5.02 11.13
N GLN A 47 -4.42 4.18 11.14
CA GLN A 47 -3.05 4.63 11.07
C GLN A 47 -2.79 4.98 9.61
N ARG A 48 -2.57 6.27 9.33
CA ARG A 48 -2.26 6.72 7.98
C ARG A 48 -1.04 5.95 7.50
N SER A 49 -1.20 5.17 6.43
CA SER A 49 -0.10 4.38 5.86
C SER A 49 1.08 5.30 5.60
N ALA A 50 2.28 4.89 6.01
CA ALA A 50 3.50 5.62 5.70
C ALA A 50 3.62 5.87 4.18
N TRP A 51 3.12 4.96 3.35
CA TRP A 51 3.10 5.08 1.89
C TRP A 51 2.11 6.11 1.34
N ALA A 52 1.13 6.52 2.14
CA ALA A 52 0.16 7.55 1.78
C ALA A 52 0.63 8.96 2.16
N ASP A 53 1.86 9.12 2.62
CA ASP A 53 2.42 10.43 2.94
C ASP A 53 2.57 11.27 1.65
N PRO A 54 2.00 12.49 1.57
CA PRO A 54 2.12 13.37 0.41
C PRO A 54 3.56 13.67 0.01
N THR A 55 4.51 13.57 0.95
CA THR A 55 5.94 13.72 0.67
C THR A 55 6.46 12.68 -0.33
N TYR A 56 5.85 11.50 -0.46
CA TYR A 56 6.21 10.53 -1.53
C TYR A 56 5.79 10.98 -2.93
N GLN A 57 4.81 11.89 -3.04
CA GLN A 57 4.47 12.50 -4.33
C GLN A 57 5.58 13.45 -4.81
N LEU A 58 6.37 13.98 -3.87
CA LEU A 58 7.58 14.73 -4.11
C LEU A 58 8.75 13.75 -4.20
N ARG A 59 8.88 13.07 -5.35
CA ARG A 59 9.90 12.03 -5.57
C ARG A 59 11.29 12.48 -5.08
N PRO A 60 11.85 11.84 -4.03
CA PRO A 60 13.26 12.00 -3.72
C PRO A 60 14.07 11.28 -4.79
N PHE A 61 15.19 11.87 -5.20
CA PHE A 61 16.13 11.18 -6.08
C PHE A 61 16.81 10.04 -5.32
N LEU A 62 16.49 8.80 -5.69
CA LEU A 62 17.23 7.63 -5.22
C LEU A 62 18.57 7.59 -5.94
N HIS A 63 19.66 7.78 -5.21
CA HIS A 63 21.01 7.65 -5.75
C HIS A 63 21.37 6.16 -5.86
N PRO A 64 21.83 5.68 -7.04
CA PRO A 64 22.34 4.32 -7.18
C PRO A 64 23.56 4.11 -6.27
N GLY A 65 23.59 3.01 -5.54
CA GLY A 65 24.70 2.67 -4.64
C GLY A 65 24.48 1.37 -3.89
N PRO A 66 25.49 0.87 -3.17
CA PRO A 66 25.33 -0.22 -2.22
C PRO A 66 24.18 0.11 -1.25
N ASP A 67 23.31 -0.86 -1.00
CA ASP A 67 22.07 -0.72 -0.21
C ASP A 67 20.94 0.15 -0.80
N ALA A 68 21.09 0.69 -2.01
CA ALA A 68 20.02 1.49 -2.65
C ALA A 68 18.70 0.71 -2.80
N TRP A 69 18.76 -0.60 -3.06
CA TRP A 69 17.57 -1.46 -3.10
C TRP A 69 16.89 -1.58 -1.72
N ARG A 70 17.68 -1.73 -0.64
CA ARG A 70 17.16 -1.83 0.72
C ARG A 70 16.54 -0.51 1.17
N ASN A 71 17.17 0.60 0.81
CA ASN A 71 16.71 1.95 1.15
C ASN A 71 15.48 2.39 0.32
N SER A 72 15.22 1.75 -0.82
CA SER A 72 14.02 2.03 -1.64
C SER A 72 12.70 1.62 -0.99
N ALA A 73 12.76 0.70 -0.01
CA ALA A 73 11.60 0.16 0.68
C ALA A 73 11.38 0.74 2.09
N LEU A 74 12.35 1.52 2.60
CA LEU A 74 12.26 2.13 3.92
C LEU A 74 11.54 3.48 3.81
N PRO A 75 10.62 3.80 4.74
CA PRO A 75 10.03 5.11 4.75
C PRO A 75 11.12 6.14 5.06
N HIS A 76 11.17 7.22 4.28
CA HIS A 76 12.08 8.30 4.62
C HIS A 76 11.56 8.97 5.90
N SER A 77 12.29 8.82 7.00
CA SER A 77 11.97 9.55 8.22
C SER A 77 12.13 11.03 7.92
N GLY A 78 11.03 11.74 7.70
CA GLY A 78 11.03 13.20 7.76
C GLY A 78 11.49 13.57 9.15
N ALA A 79 12.77 13.93 9.29
CA ALA A 79 13.31 14.45 10.52
C ALA A 79 12.48 15.68 10.90
N GLY A 80 11.65 15.53 11.93
CA GLY A 80 11.19 16.66 12.71
C GLY A 80 12.40 17.29 13.39
N SER A 81 13.12 18.10 12.64
CA SER A 81 13.96 19.15 13.23
C SER A 81 13.03 20.32 13.52
N GLY A 82 12.90 20.61 14.80
CA GLY A 82 11.98 21.63 15.30
C GLY A 82 12.22 23.01 14.71
N HIS A 83 11.13 23.78 14.72
CA HIS A 83 11.18 25.16 15.16
C HIS A 83 9.87 25.53 15.85
#